data_AF-A0A3D1VIP5-F1
#
_entry.id   AF-A0A3D1VIP5-F1
#
_cell.length_a   1.000
_cell.length_b   1.000
_cell.length_c   1.000
_cell.angle_alpha   90.00
_cell.angle_beta   90.00
_cell.angle_gamma   90.00
#
_symmetry.space_group_name_H-M   'P 1'
#
loop_
_entity.id
_entity.type
_entity.pdbx_description
1 polymer ?
#
loop_
_entity_poly.entity_id
_entity_poly.type
_entity_poly.pdbx_seq_one_letter_code
_entity_poly.pdbx_strand_id
1 'polypeptide(L)'
;DTLGYVMREYYKEAYGPIYSFTEEFQFDTDFIIPTYFCEHHPLSPVVDYSVISLKTDTGRKTIADHTFRIFDGDRVTETLLQDDKALYTCLDEVFGIRL
;
A
#
# COMPACT_ATOMS: atom_id res chain seq x y z
N ASP A 1 -2.24 8.46 28.01
CA ASP A 1 -3.59 8.41 27.42
C ASP A 1 -3.54 8.81 25.96
N THR A 2 -3.97 7.92 25.07
CA THR A 2 -4.15 8.25 23.65
C THR A 2 -5.57 8.79 23.46
N LEU A 3 -5.71 9.96 22.85
CA LEU A 3 -7.00 10.62 22.59
C LEU A 3 -7.75 10.00 21.38
N GLY A 4 -7.63 8.70 21.14
CA GLY A 4 -8.17 8.06 19.95
C GLY A 4 -7.95 6.54 19.89
N TYR A 5 -8.18 5.96 18.71
CA TYR A 5 -8.12 4.53 18.45
C TYR A 5 -6.86 4.14 17.67
N VAL A 6 -6.44 2.88 17.81
CA VAL A 6 -5.34 2.30 17.04
C VAL A 6 -5.84 1.02 16.37
N MET A 7 -5.81 0.98 15.04
CA MET A 7 -6.05 -0.25 14.29
C MET A 7 -4.83 -1.14 14.40
N ARG A 8 -5.05 -2.43 14.69
CA ARG A 8 -4.00 -3.44 14.79
C ARG A 8 -4.31 -4.61 13.88
N GLU A 9 -3.29 -5.12 13.19
CA GLU A 9 -3.39 -6.35 12.41
C GLU A 9 -2.69 -7.49 13.14
N TYR A 10 -3.28 -8.67 13.07
CA TYR A 10 -2.66 -9.90 13.55
C TYR A 10 -1.78 -10.47 12.43
N TYR A 11 -0.47 -10.49 12.65
CA TYR A 11 0.50 -11.01 11.70
C TYR A 11 1.67 -11.68 12.45
N LYS A 12 2.11 -12.86 11.98
CA LYS A 12 3.20 -13.65 12.60
C LYS A 12 3.05 -13.76 14.13
N GLU A 13 1.89 -14.23 14.57
CA GLU A 13 1.58 -14.50 15.98
C GLU A 13 1.54 -13.28 16.92
N ALA A 14 1.53 -12.07 16.36
CA ALA A 14 1.45 -10.84 17.16
C ALA A 14 0.50 -9.81 16.54
N TYR A 15 -0.12 -9.00 17.40
CA TYR A 15 -0.85 -7.80 16.95
C TYR A 15 0.12 -6.63 16.82
N GLY A 16 0.30 -6.11 15.60
CA GLY A 16 1.07 -4.90 15.32
C GLY A 16 0.14 -3.71 15.06
N PRO A 17 0.49 -2.47 15.47
CA PRO A 17 -0.26 -1.28 15.08
C PRO A 17 -0.07 -0.97 13.59
N ILE A 18 -1.13 -0.54 12.91
CA ILE A 18 -1.08 -0.08 11.50
C ILE A 18 -1.20 1.44 11.44
N TYR A 19 -2.30 1.99 11.96
CA TYR A 19 -2.54 3.43 12.03
C TYR A 19 -3.45 3.79 13.21
N SER A 20 -3.42 5.06 13.59
CA SER A 20 -4.27 5.65 14.61
C SER A 20 -5.25 6.64 14.01
N PHE A 21 -6.45 6.73 14.57
CA PHE A 21 -7.50 7.63 14.09
C PHE A 21 -8.45 8.07 15.22
N THR A 22 -9.24 9.10 14.97
CA THR A 22 -10.35 9.54 15.82
C THR A 22 -11.68 9.23 15.13
N GLU A 23 -12.77 9.14 15.89
CA GLU A 23 -14.13 8.99 15.34
C GLU A 23 -14.76 10.34 14.92
N GLU A 24 -14.00 11.43 14.97
CA GLU A 24 -14.47 12.75 14.57
C GLU A 24 -14.75 12.78 13.06
N PHE A 25 -15.93 13.28 12.71
CA PHE A 25 -16.32 13.46 11.33
C PHE A 25 -15.34 14.41 10.62
N GLN A 26 -14.84 13.98 9.45
CA GLN A 26 -13.99 14.78 8.58
C GLN A 26 -14.82 15.23 7.38
N PHE A 27 -14.74 16.51 7.01
CA PHE A 27 -15.33 17.02 5.77
C PHE A 27 -14.44 16.66 4.58
N ASP A 28 -15.00 16.57 3.38
CA ASP A 28 -14.24 16.28 2.15
C ASP A 28 -13.03 17.22 1.96
N THR A 29 -13.15 18.48 2.40
CA THR A 29 -12.08 19.47 2.36
C THR A 29 -10.89 19.16 3.27
N ASP A 30 -11.13 18.44 4.36
CA ASP A 30 -10.08 18.09 5.33
C ASP A 30 -9.09 17.08 4.75
N PHE A 31 -9.50 16.34 3.72
CA PHE A 31 -8.64 15.40 2.99
C PHE A 31 -7.76 16.07 1.92
N ILE A 32 -8.05 17.31 1.52
CA ILE A 32 -7.29 18.00 0.46
C ILE A 32 -5.84 18.26 0.91
N ILE A 33 -5.67 18.80 2.12
CA ILE A 33 -4.35 19.15 2.66
C ILE A 33 -3.45 17.91 2.86
N PRO A 34 -3.88 16.83 3.53
CA PRO A 34 -3.06 15.63 3.69
C PRO A 34 -2.79 14.92 2.37
N THR A 35 -3.74 14.93 1.43
CA THR A 35 -3.51 14.38 0.08
C THR A 35 -2.40 15.16 -0.63
N TYR A 36 -2.47 16.50 -0.63
CA TYR A 36 -1.43 17.33 -1.22
C TYR A 36 -0.05 17.09 -0.58
N PHE A 37 0.00 16.95 0.75
CA PHE A 37 1.25 16.59 1.44
C PHE A 37 1.78 15.23 0.95
N CYS A 38 0.92 14.21 0.89
CA CYS A 38 1.29 12.88 0.43
C CYS A 38 1.83 12.90 -1.01
N GLU A 39 1.22 13.68 -1.90
CA GLU A 39 1.57 13.71 -3.33
C GLU A 39 2.79 14.57 -3.66
N HIS A 40 3.14 15.56 -2.84
CA HIS A 40 4.12 16.57 -3.22
C HIS A 40 5.25 16.83 -2.23
N HIS A 41 5.05 16.52 -0.94
CA HIS A 41 6.05 16.90 0.06
C HIS A 41 7.25 15.95 0.01
N PRO A 42 8.51 16.44 0.03
CA PRO A 42 9.71 15.60 -0.05
C PRO A 42 9.95 14.68 1.17
N LEU A 43 9.15 14.82 2.22
CA LEU A 43 9.13 13.90 3.37
C LEU A 43 7.99 12.87 3.29
N SER A 44 7.15 12.95 2.26
CA SER A 44 6.14 11.93 2.03
C SER A 44 6.80 10.67 1.48
N PRO A 45 6.61 9.50 2.12
CA PRO A 45 7.20 8.27 1.63
C PRO A 45 6.67 7.87 0.25
N VAL A 46 5.46 8.28 -0.13
CA VAL A 46 4.86 7.88 -1.43
C VAL A 46 5.32 8.73 -2.62
N VAL A 47 6.10 9.79 -2.38
CA VAL A 47 6.71 10.59 -3.47
C VAL A 47 7.87 9.83 -4.11
N ASP A 48 8.69 9.16 -3.31
CA ASP A 48 9.90 8.48 -3.77
C ASP A 48 9.72 6.95 -3.87
N TYR A 49 8.63 6.41 -3.35
CA TYR A 49 8.37 4.97 -3.30
C TYR A 49 7.12 4.62 -4.09
N SER A 50 7.29 3.80 -5.13
CA SER A 50 6.16 3.34 -5.93
C SER A 50 5.61 2.03 -5.37
N VAL A 51 4.32 2.04 -5.01
CA VAL A 51 3.66 0.86 -4.47
C VAL A 51 2.27 0.68 -5.07
N ILE A 52 1.98 -0.54 -5.50
CA ILE A 52 0.66 -0.96 -5.96
C ILE A 52 0.33 -2.25 -5.26
N SER A 53 -0.85 -2.35 -4.66
CA SER A 53 -1.27 -3.54 -3.94
C SER A 53 -2.70 -3.93 -4.31
N LEU A 54 -2.89 -5.21 -4.63
CA LEU A 54 -4.18 -5.82 -4.95
C LEU A 54 -4.48 -6.92 -3.94
N LYS A 55 -5.59 -6.79 -3.20
CA LYS A 55 -6.05 -7.82 -2.29
C LYS A 55 -6.58 -9.02 -3.10
N THR A 56 -6.27 -10.23 -2.65
CA THR A 56 -6.83 -11.48 -3.18
C THR A 56 -7.57 -12.22 -2.07
N ASP A 57 -8.32 -13.28 -2.42
CA ASP A 57 -9.07 -14.10 -1.47
C ASP A 57 -8.19 -14.66 -0.34
N THR A 58 -6.96 -15.04 -0.66
CA THR A 58 -6.03 -15.72 0.25
C THR A 58 -4.84 -14.87 0.68
N GLY A 59 -4.73 -13.63 0.19
CA GLY A 59 -3.55 -12.82 0.45
C GLY A 59 -3.55 -11.48 -0.29
N ARG A 60 -2.46 -11.18 -1.01
CA ARG A 60 -2.32 -9.96 -1.83
C ARG A 60 -1.21 -10.10 -2.87
N LYS A 61 -1.31 -9.31 -3.93
CA LYS A 61 -0.25 -9.09 -4.91
C LYS A 61 0.24 -7.66 -4.76
N THR A 62 1.55 -7.44 -4.73
CA THR A 62 2.12 -6.10 -4.50
C THR A 62 3.31 -5.86 -5.40
N ILE A 63 3.32 -4.74 -6.10
CA ILE A 63 4.53 -4.17 -6.70
C ILE A 63 5.04 -3.12 -5.71
N ALA A 64 6.32 -3.21 -5.39
CA ALA A 64 7.05 -2.28 -4.54
C ALA A 64 8.34 -1.94 -5.28
N ASP A 65 8.42 -0.75 -5.85
CA ASP A 65 9.42 -0.37 -6.85
C ASP A 65 9.47 -1.40 -8.00
N HIS A 66 10.62 -2.02 -8.20
CA HIS A 66 10.81 -3.03 -9.24
C HIS A 66 10.53 -4.46 -8.76
N THR A 67 9.97 -4.64 -7.57
CA THR A 67 9.77 -5.97 -6.98
C THR A 67 8.30 -6.33 -6.94
N PHE A 68 7.92 -7.36 -7.68
CA PHE A 68 6.60 -7.97 -7.62
C PHE A 68 6.57 -9.11 -6.60
N ARG A 69 5.63 -9.03 -5.64
CA ARG A 69 5.42 -10.00 -4.58
C ARG A 69 4.00 -10.57 -4.65
N ILE A 70 3.88 -11.88 -4.46
CA ILE A 70 2.60 -12.56 -4.26
C ILE A 70 2.64 -13.18 -2.87
N PHE A 71 1.72 -12.74 -2.02
CA PHE A 71 1.43 -13.29 -0.70
C PHE A 71 0.18 -14.17 -0.84
N ASP A 72 0.29 -15.44 -0.50
CA ASP A 72 -0.78 -16.43 -0.61
C ASP A 72 -0.72 -17.37 0.59
N GLY A 73 -1.58 -17.13 1.59
CA GLY A 73 -1.44 -17.75 2.91
C GLY A 73 -0.06 -17.51 3.51
N ASP A 74 0.64 -18.58 3.86
CA ASP A 74 1.99 -18.54 4.44
C ASP A 74 3.11 -18.46 3.39
N ARG A 75 2.76 -18.47 2.10
CA ARG A 75 3.73 -18.44 1.01
C ARG A 75 3.92 -17.02 0.49
N VAL A 76 5.19 -16.66 0.28
CA VAL A 76 5.58 -15.43 -0.40
C VAL A 76 6.47 -15.79 -1.58
N THR A 77 6.12 -15.31 -2.78
CA THR A 77 7.01 -15.35 -3.95
C THR A 77 7.38 -13.96 -4.38
N GLU A 78 8.64 -13.77 -4.76
CA GLU A 78 9.19 -12.49 -5.16
C GLU A 78 9.80 -12.60 -6.57
N THR A 79 9.61 -11.57 -7.39
CA THR A 79 10.14 -11.48 -8.75
C THR A 79 10.58 -10.05 -9.03
N LEU A 80 11.83 -9.89 -9.49
CA LEU A 80 12.37 -8.60 -9.90
C LEU A 80 11.95 -8.29 -11.35
N LEU A 81 11.23 -7.19 -11.53
CA LEU A 81 10.84 -6.61 -12.81
C LEU A 81 12.03 -5.84 -13.37
N GLN A 82 12.70 -6.42 -14.37
CA GLN A 82 14.01 -5.95 -14.85
C GLN A 82 13.97 -4.60 -15.58
N ASP A 83 12.82 -4.26 -16.16
CA ASP A 83 12.64 -3.08 -16.99
C ASP A 83 11.19 -2.58 -16.94
N ASP A 84 10.96 -1.38 -17.49
CA ASP A 84 9.64 -0.75 -17.56
C ASP A 84 8.64 -1.59 -18.35
N LYS A 85 9.11 -2.36 -19.35
CA LYS A 85 8.22 -3.24 -20.12
C LYS A 85 7.65 -4.34 -19.23
N ALA A 86 8.48 -4.99 -18.41
CA ALA A 86 8.05 -5.99 -17.45
C ALA A 86 7.09 -5.38 -16.40
N LEU A 87 7.35 -4.15 -15.97
CA LEU A 87 6.45 -3.41 -15.09
C LEU A 87 5.08 -3.19 -15.75
N TYR A 88 5.04 -2.61 -16.95
CA TYR A 88 3.79 -2.31 -17.65
C TYR A 88 2.99 -3.56 -18.00
N THR A 89 3.66 -4.64 -18.42
CA THR A 89 2.99 -5.94 -18.61
C THR A 89 2.39 -6.45 -17.30
N CYS A 90 3.11 -6.34 -16.18
CA CYS A 90 2.57 -6.72 -14.88
C CYS A 90 1.36 -5.86 -14.48
N LEU A 91 1.41 -4.55 -14.70
CA LEU A 91 0.30 -3.64 -14.42
C LEU A 91 -0.98 -4.01 -15.18
N ASP A 92 -0.89 -4.28 -16.48
CA ASP A 92 -2.06 -4.65 -17.28
C ASP A 92 -2.57 -6.05 -16.91
N GLU A 93 -1.70 -7.06 -16.97
CA GLU A 93 -2.11 -8.47 -16.83
C GLU A 93 -2.53 -8.84 -15.39
N VAL A 94 -1.91 -8.23 -14.37
CA VAL A 94 -2.14 -8.60 -12.97
C VAL A 94 -3.07 -7.60 -12.27
N PHE A 95 -2.91 -6.31 -12.53
CA PHE A 95 -3.62 -5.24 -11.82
C PHE A 95 -4.74 -4.61 -12.66
N GLY A 96 -4.83 -4.90 -13.96
CA GLY A 96 -5.83 -4.32 -14.86
C GLY A 96 -5.61 -2.82 -15.11
N ILE A 97 -4.38 -2.32 -14.92
CA ILE A 97 -4.02 -0.91 -15.09
C ILE A 97 -3.29 -0.76 -16.42
N ARG A 98 -3.83 0.08 -17.31
CA ARG A 98 -3.23 0.43 -18.60
C ARG A 98 -2.74 1.87 -18.56
N LEU A 99 -1.47 2.05 -18.88
CA LEU A 99 -0.79 3.34 -18.95
C LEU A 99 -0.71 3.84 -20.40
#